data_AF-A0A5K1CXQ9-F1
#
_entry.id   AF-A0A5K1CXQ9-F1
#
_cell.length_a   1.000
_cell.length_b   1.000
_cell.length_c   1.000
_cell.angle_alpha   90.00
_cell.angle_beta   90.00
_cell.angle_gamma   90.00
#
_symmetry.space_group_name_H-M   'P 1'
#
loop_
_entity.id
_entity.type
_entity.pdbx_description
1 polymer ?
#
loop_
_entity_poly.entity_id
_entity_poly.type
_entity_poly.pdbx_seq_one_letter_code
_entity_poly.pdbx_strand_id
1 'polypeptide(L)' 'ELWQRRVELYWNLLKPKIQEDTLRNIMDMKANMGSFAAALREKNVWVMNVVPEDVPSTLRIIYDRGLIGTTHD' A
#
# COMPACT_ATOMS: atom_id res chain seq x y z
N GLU A 1 -10.73 -9.22 -2.95
CA GLU A 1 -10.89 -9.43 -4.40
C GLU A 1 -10.39 -8.27 -5.26
N LEU A 2 -11.01 -7.08 -5.29
CA LEU A 2 -10.61 -6.01 -6.22
C LEU A 2 -9.13 -5.57 -6.08
N TRP A 3 -8.67 -5.31 -4.86
CA TRP A 3 -7.29 -4.87 -4.62
C TRP A 3 -6.26 -5.95 -4.91
N GLN A 4 -6.56 -7.21 -4.61
CA GLN A 4 -5.69 -8.35 -4.98
C GLN A 4 -5.50 -8.42 -6.50
N ARG A 5 -6.60 -8.32 -7.27
CA ARG A 5 -6.53 -8.28 -8.73
C ARG A 5 -5.73 -7.09 -9.26
N ARG A 6 -5.89 -5.91 -8.66
CA ARG A 6 -5.10 -4.71 -9.04
C ARG A 6 -3.62 -4.90 -8.74
N VAL A 7 -3.27 -5.43 -7.57
CA VAL A 7 -1.88 -5.74 -7.19
C VAL A 7 -1.25 -6.72 -8.19
N GLU A 8 -1.96 -7.79 -8.57
CA GLU A 8 -1.49 -8.73 -9.59
C GLU A 8 -1.22 -8.07 -10.94
N LEU A 9 -2.12 -7.18 -11.38
CA LEU A 9 -1.94 -6.42 -12.61
C LEU A 9 -0.69 -5.53 -12.57
N TYR A 10 -0.47 -4.80 -11.46
CA TYR A 10 0.75 -4.00 -11.28
C TYR A 10 2.00 -4.88 -11.29
N TRP A 11 1.97 -6.03 -10.61
CA TRP A 11 3.10 -6.94 -10.55
C TRP A 11 3.46 -7.48 -11.93
N ASN A 12 2.47 -7.90 -12.72
CA ASN A 12 2.67 -8.38 -14.08
C ASN A 12 3.20 -7.29 -15.01
N LEU A 13 2.74 -6.04 -14.84
CA LEU A 13 3.22 -4.90 -15.62
C LEU A 13 4.68 -4.54 -15.30
N LEU A 14 5.05 -4.64 -14.02
CA LEU A 14 6.38 -4.25 -13.55
C LEU A 14 7.41 -5.37 -13.71
N LYS A 15 7.00 -6.64 -13.65
CA LYS A 15 7.90 -7.81 -13.74
C LYS A 15 8.94 -7.75 -14.88
N PRO A 16 8.63 -7.26 -16.10
CA PRO A 16 9.63 -7.11 -17.16
C PRO A 16 10.61 -5.94 -16.96
N LYS A 17 10.27 -4.99 -16.09
CA LYS A 17 10.98 -3.70 -15.89
C LYS A 17 11.78 -3.64 -14.59
N ILE A 18 11.47 -4.51 -13.62
CA ILE A 18 12.14 -4.57 -12.33
C ILE A 18 12.73 -5.96 -12.11
N GLN A 19 13.93 -6.01 -11.56
CA GLN A 19 14.51 -7.28 -11.12
C GLN A 19 13.80 -7.77 -9.85
N GLU A 20 13.75 -9.08 -9.65
CA GLU A 20 13.20 -9.65 -8.42
C GLU A 20 13.91 -9.07 -7.18
N ASP A 21 13.15 -8.91 -6.08
CA ASP A 21 13.62 -8.33 -4.82
C ASP A 21 14.19 -6.90 -4.85
N THR A 22 14.13 -6.19 -5.97
CA THR A 22 14.58 -4.78 -6.04
C THR A 22 13.50 -3.80 -5.59
N LEU A 23 12.22 -4.14 -5.77
CA LEU A 23 11.11 -3.37 -5.21
C LEU A 23 10.90 -3.77 -3.76
N ARG A 24 11.24 -2.87 -2.83
CA ARG A 24 11.14 -3.11 -1.38
C ARG A 24 10.23 -2.14 -0.65
N ASN A 25 10.06 -0.92 -1.17
CA ASN A 25 9.33 0.14 -0.52
C ASN A 25 8.28 0.71 -1.49
N ILE A 26 7.05 0.80 -1.03
CA ILE A 26 5.91 1.33 -1.78
C ILE A 26 5.25 2.42 -0.92
N MET A 27 4.86 3.51 -1.56
CA MET A 27 4.11 4.59 -0.92
C MET A 27 2.66 4.55 -1.43
N ASP A 28 1.71 4.31 -0.53
CA ASP A 28 0.28 4.34 -0.82
C ASP A 28 -0.29 5.71 -0.46
N MET A 29 -0.25 6.62 -1.43
CA MET A 29 -0.80 7.96 -1.28
C MET A 29 -2.33 7.91 -1.31
N LYS A 30 -2.97 8.52 -0.29
CA LYS A 30 -4.42 8.51 -0.10
C LYS A 30 -4.97 7.10 0.21
N ALA A 31 -4.28 6.40 1.11
CA ALA A 31 -4.56 5.01 1.48
C ALA A 31 -5.98 4.76 2.00
N ASN A 32 -6.69 5.80 2.48
CA ASN A 32 -8.00 5.68 3.12
C ASN A 32 -7.94 4.57 4.19
N MET A 33 -8.50 3.37 3.96
CA MET A 33 -8.44 2.28 4.94
C MET A 33 -7.24 1.31 4.82
N GLY A 34 -6.25 1.57 3.94
CA GLY A 34 -5.06 0.73 3.78
C GLY A 34 -5.28 -0.58 3.00
N SER A 35 -6.35 -0.64 2.19
CA SER A 35 -6.73 -1.87 1.46
C SER A 35 -5.70 -2.30 0.40
N PHE A 36 -4.94 -1.36 -0.16
CA PHE A 36 -3.86 -1.68 -1.09
C PHE A 36 -2.68 -2.32 -0.36
N ALA A 37 -2.24 -1.77 0.77
CA ALA A 37 -1.24 -2.38 1.63
C ALA A 37 -1.66 -3.77 2.13
N ALA A 38 -2.93 -3.94 2.51
CA ALA A 38 -3.47 -5.25 2.91
C ALA A 38 -3.38 -6.30 1.78
N ALA A 39 -3.59 -5.89 0.53
CA ALA A 39 -3.46 -6.78 -0.63
C ALA A 39 -2.00 -7.13 -0.98
N LEU A 40 -1.02 -6.38 -0.46
CA LEU A 40 0.41 -6.62 -0.64
C LEU A 40 1.06 -7.44 0.48
N ARG A 41 0.29 -7.90 1.48
CA ARG A 41 0.80 -8.60 2.67
C ARG A 41 1.67 -9.83 2.37
N GLU A 42 1.41 -10.51 1.26
CA GLU A 42 2.16 -11.72 0.85
C GLU A 42 3.38 -11.40 -0.04
N LYS A 43 3.56 -10.13 -0.41
CA LYS A 43 4.73 -9.67 -1.17
C LYS A 43 5.81 -9.21 -0.19
N ASN A 44 7.08 -9.40 -0.56
CA ASN A 44 8.24 -9.01 0.26
C ASN A 44 8.52 -7.49 0.17
N VAL A 45 7.52 -6.67 0.49
CA VAL A 45 7.55 -5.21 0.36
C VAL A 45 7.02 -4.53 1.61
N TRP A 46 7.52 -3.34 1.86
CA TRP A 46 7.05 -2.41 2.88
C TRP A 46 6.15 -1.37 2.23
N VAL A 47 4.99 -1.12 2.83
CA VAL A 47 4.04 -0.11 2.34
C VAL A 47 3.87 0.97 3.40
N MET A 48 4.22 2.20 3.04
CA MET A 48 3.90 3.38 3.83
C MET A 48 2.56 3.94 3.38
N ASN A 49 1.55 3.88 4.25
CA ASN A 49 0.22 4.42 3.96
C ASN A 49 0.18 5.90 4.32
N VAL A 50 -0.17 6.76 3.36
CA VAL A 50 -0.27 8.21 3.60
C VAL A 50 -1.73 8.62 3.51
N VAL A 51 -2.24 9.24 4.58
CA VAL A 51 -3.60 9.80 4.63
C VAL A 51 -3.51 11.32 4.56
N PRO A 52 -4.27 12.00 3.69
CA PRO A 52 -4.33 13.46 3.68
C PRO A 52 -4.87 14.02 5.00
N GLU A 53 -4.37 15.17 5.45
CA GLU A 53 -4.86 15.83 6.67
C GLU A 53 -6.23 16.50 6.46
N ASP A 54 -6.59 16.80 5.21
CA ASP A 54 -7.87 17.42 4.82
C ASP A 54 -9.09 16.47 4.88
N VAL A 55 -8.88 15.17 5.14
CA VAL A 55 -9.95 14.16 5.26
C VAL A 55 -9.98 13.52 6.66
N PRO A 56 -11.14 12.99 7.10
CA PRO A 56 -11.24 12.28 8.38
C PRO A 56 -10.18 11.18 8.49
N SER A 57 -9.37 11.25 9.55
CA SER A 57 -8.22 10.37 9.71
C SER A 57 -8.64 8.91 9.88
N THR A 58 -8.31 8.11 8.88
CA THR A 58 -8.41 6.66 8.88
C THR A 58 -7.14 5.99 9.39
N LEU A 59 -6.17 6.75 9.89
CA LEU A 59 -4.89 6.21 10.40
C LEU A 59 -5.09 5.24 11.55
N ARG A 60 -6.06 5.51 12.44
CA ARG A 60 -6.41 4.55 13.51
C ARG A 60 -6.77 3.18 12.94
N ILE A 61 -7.57 3.15 11.87
CA ILE A 61 -7.99 1.92 11.20
C ILE A 61 -6.82 1.21 10.52
N ILE A 62 -5.84 1.97 10.00
CA ILE A 62 -4.60 1.45 9.41
C ILE A 62 -3.74 0.78 10.50
N TYR A 63 -3.58 1.43 11.66
CA TYR A 63 -2.83 0.87 12.79
C TYR A 63 -3.49 -0.36 13.41
N ASP A 64 -4.81 -0.37 13.55
CA ASP A 64 -5.57 -1.53 14.05
C ASP A 64 -5.40 -2.76 13.13
N ARG A 65 -5.02 -2.56 11.86
CA ARG A 65 -4.69 -3.61 10.89
C ARG A 65 -3.21 -4.04 10.89
N GLY A 66 -2.39 -3.46 11.77
CA GLY A 66 -0.95 -3.71 11.84
C GLY A 66 -0.17 -3.08 10.69
N LEU A 67 -0.73 -2.09 10.00
CA LEU A 67 -0.08 -1.38 8.89
C LEU A 67 0.58 -0.09 9.40
N ILE A 68 1.62 0.35 8.70
CA ILE A 68 2.34 1.60 9.00
C ILE A 68 1.73 2.73 8.16
N GLY A 69 1.57 3.91 8.76
CA GLY A 69 1.10 5.08 8.03
C GLY A 69 1.36 6.41 8.73
N THR A 70 1.24 7.49 7.96
CA THR A 70 1.45 8.89 8.36
C THR A 70 0.41 9.81 7.73
N THR A 71 0.24 11.01 8.27
CA THR A 71 -0.45 12.11 7.59
C THR A 71 0.49 12.85 6.63
N HIS A 72 -0.09 13.58 5.67
CA HIS A 72 0.57 14.65 4.92
C HIS A 72 -0.38 15.85 4.76
N ASP A 73 0.20 17.06 4.77
CA ASP A 73 -0.44 18.36 4.53
C ASP A 73 -0.45 18.69 3.03
#